data_AF-A0A6I9PL14-F1
#
_entry.id   AF-A0A6I9PL14-F1
#
_cell.length_a   1.000
_cell.length_b   1.000
_cell.length_c   1.000
_cell.angle_alpha   90.00
_cell.angle_beta   90.00
_cell.angle_gamma   90.00
#
_symmetry.space_group_name_H-M   'P 1'
#
loop_
_entity.id
_entity.type
_entity.pdbx_description
1 polymer ?
#
loop_
_entity_poly.entity_id
_entity_poly.type
_entity_poly.pdbx_seq_one_letter_code
_entity_poly.pdbx_strand_id
1 'polypeptide(L)'
;MQALEDLDYLAALDDDGNLSEVGIIMSELPLEPPLAKALIAACEYDCVDELLTIAAMLTAPSCFVTVEPSREEAVSQWKPLMHAEGDHMTLINIYSTYLERT
;
A
#
# COMPACT_ATOMS: atom_id res chain seq x y z
N MET A 1 -16.10 18.27 -7.87
CA MET A 1 -14.80 18.95 -8.02
C MET A 1 -13.73 18.32 -7.14
N GLN A 2 -14.10 17.68 -6.02
CA GLN A 2 -13.21 16.93 -5.12
C GLN A 2 -12.07 16.14 -5.79
N ALA A 3 -12.35 15.29 -6.79
CA ALA A 3 -11.30 14.48 -7.42
C ALA A 3 -10.19 15.30 -8.12
N LEU A 4 -10.52 16.47 -8.66
CA LEU A 4 -9.53 17.39 -9.25
C LEU A 4 -8.67 18.03 -8.17
N GLU A 5 -9.30 18.45 -7.07
CA GLU A 5 -8.60 19.00 -5.89
C GLU A 5 -7.68 17.95 -5.26
N ASP A 6 -8.11 16.69 -5.15
CA ASP A 6 -7.30 15.60 -4.62
C ASP A 6 -6.06 15.35 -5.49
N LEU A 7 -6.20 15.39 -6.83
CA LEU A 7 -5.07 15.25 -7.75
C LEU A 7 -4.11 16.45 -7.69
N ASP A 8 -4.65 17.66 -7.51
CA ASP A 8 -3.85 18.87 -7.28
C ASP A 8 -3.04 18.76 -5.98
N TYR A 9 -3.66 18.33 -4.88
CA TYR A 9 -2.96 18.10 -3.60
C TYR A 9 -1.86 17.03 -3.69
N LEU A 10 -2.00 16.03 -4.57
CA LEU A 10 -0.98 15.03 -4.83
C LEU A 10 0.15 15.53 -5.75
N ALA A 11 0.06 16.77 -6.22
CA ALA A 11 0.91 17.37 -7.25
C ALA A 11 0.89 16.58 -8.57
N ALA A 12 -0.24 15.92 -8.87
CA ALA A 12 -0.44 15.21 -10.13
C ALA A 12 -0.79 16.16 -11.29
N LEU A 13 -1.20 17.39 -10.97
CA LEU A 13 -1.53 18.44 -11.93
C LEU A 13 -0.53 19.60 -11.84
N ASP A 14 -0.36 20.33 -12.95
CA ASP A 14 0.33 21.61 -13.01
C ASP A 14 -0.65 22.80 -12.83
N ASP A 15 -0.10 24.02 -12.76
CA ASP A 15 -0.88 25.26 -12.55
C ASP A 15 -1.92 25.53 -13.66
N ASP A 16 -1.72 24.94 -14.85
CA ASP A 16 -2.63 25.05 -16.00
C ASP A 16 -3.68 23.90 -16.03
N GLY A 17 -3.60 22.96 -15.09
CA GLY A 17 -4.50 21.81 -14.95
C GLY A 17 -4.16 20.61 -15.84
N ASN A 18 -2.96 20.57 -16.44
CA ASN A 18 -2.45 19.41 -17.16
C ASN A 18 -1.73 18.45 -16.21
N LEU A 19 -1.42 17.22 -16.67
CA LEU A 19 -0.62 16.29 -15.87
C LEU A 19 0.81 16.82 -15.69
N SER A 20 1.26 16.87 -14.45
CA SER A 20 2.67 17.13 -14.10
C SER A 20 3.55 15.93 -14.46
N GLU A 21 4.89 16.06 -14.36
CA GLU A 21 5.79 14.91 -14.56
C GLU A 21 5.47 13.74 -13.62
N VAL A 22 5.16 14.04 -12.35
CA VAL A 22 4.72 13.03 -11.38
C VAL A 22 3.35 12.48 -11.77
N GLY A 23 2.43 13.33 -12.22
CA GLY A 23 1.10 12.91 -12.69
C GLY A 23 1.16 11.95 -13.87
N ILE A 24 2.09 12.18 -14.82
CA ILE A 24 2.34 11.27 -15.95
C ILE A 24 2.78 9.91 -15.43
N ILE A 25 3.77 9.85 -14.53
CA ILE A 25 4.25 8.58 -13.97
C ILE A 25 3.13 7.88 -13.17
N MET A 26 2.38 8.62 -12.37
CA MET A 26 1.22 8.08 -11.63
C MET A 26 0.20 7.44 -12.56
N SER A 27 -0.05 8.05 -13.74
CA SER A 27 -1.04 7.56 -14.70
C SER A 27 -0.68 6.23 -15.36
N GLU A 28 0.61 5.87 -15.35
CA GLU A 28 1.10 4.59 -15.87
C GLU A 28 0.99 3.45 -14.85
N LEU A 29 0.72 3.76 -13.57
CA LEU A 29 0.60 2.77 -12.51
C LEU A 29 -0.87 2.33 -12.35
N PRO A 30 -1.18 1.02 -12.32
CA PRO A 30 -2.55 0.52 -12.11
C PRO A 30 -2.93 0.57 -10.63
N LEU A 31 -2.76 1.71 -9.98
CA LEU A 31 -2.97 1.94 -8.55
C LEU A 31 -3.84 3.19 -8.35
N GLU A 32 -4.51 3.25 -7.21
CA GLU A 32 -5.20 4.47 -6.78
C GLU A 32 -4.19 5.63 -6.63
N PRO A 33 -4.55 6.88 -6.98
CA PRO A 33 -3.61 8.00 -7.02
C PRO A 33 -2.78 8.21 -5.74
N PRO A 34 -3.35 8.12 -4.52
CA PRO A 34 -2.56 8.27 -3.30
C PRO A 34 -1.47 7.19 -3.15
N LEU A 35 -1.77 5.95 -3.55
CA LEU A 35 -0.82 4.83 -3.45
C LEU A 35 0.24 4.90 -4.54
N ALA A 36 -0.12 5.31 -5.75
CA ALA A 36 0.82 5.60 -6.83
C ALA A 36 1.81 6.71 -6.43
N LYS A 37 1.30 7.82 -5.87
CA LYS A 37 2.12 8.92 -5.38
C LYS A 37 3.07 8.48 -4.27
N ALA A 38 2.58 7.69 -3.32
CA ALA A 38 3.40 7.16 -2.24
C ALA A 38 4.54 6.29 -2.81
N LEU A 39 4.23 5.38 -3.75
CA LEU A 39 5.22 4.50 -4.36
C LEU A 39 6.32 5.28 -5.10
N ILE A 40 5.96 6.34 -5.82
CA ILE A 40 6.92 7.24 -6.47
C ILE A 40 7.78 7.96 -5.43
N ALA A 41 7.18 8.45 -4.34
CA ALA A 41 7.89 9.15 -3.28
C ALA A 41 8.88 8.23 -2.54
N ALA A 42 8.58 6.94 -2.37
CA ALA A 42 9.50 5.99 -1.72
C ALA A 42 10.87 5.87 -2.41
N CYS A 43 10.96 6.19 -3.71
CA CYS A 43 12.24 6.28 -4.42
C CYS A 43 13.18 7.35 -3.83
N GLU A 44 12.62 8.40 -3.21
CA GLU A 44 13.39 9.47 -2.56
C GLU A 44 13.74 9.15 -1.10
N TYR A 45 13.03 8.20 -0.48
CA TYR A 45 13.19 7.80 0.93
C TYR A 45 13.89 6.45 1.11
N ASP A 46 14.39 5.85 0.02
CA ASP A 46 15.08 4.55 0.02
C ASP A 46 14.27 3.40 0.65
N CYS A 47 12.93 3.42 0.49
CA CYS A 47 12.01 2.43 1.08
C CYS A 47 11.03 1.83 0.05
N VAL A 48 11.51 1.69 -1.20
CA VAL A 48 10.69 1.20 -2.33
C VAL A 48 10.22 -0.23 -2.10
N ASP A 49 11.07 -1.12 -1.56
CA ASP A 49 10.75 -2.53 -1.36
C ASP A 49 9.63 -2.71 -0.32
N GLU A 50 9.70 -1.99 0.79
CA GLU A 50 8.68 -1.98 1.82
C GLU A 50 7.35 -1.42 1.30
N LEU A 51 7.40 -0.29 0.58
CA LEU A 51 6.19 0.34 0.10
C LEU A 51 5.54 -0.44 -1.06
N LEU A 52 6.34 -1.07 -1.91
CA LEU A 52 5.85 -1.98 -2.95
C LEU A 52 5.16 -3.20 -2.33
N THR A 53 5.72 -3.74 -1.24
CA THR A 53 5.09 -4.80 -0.45
C THR A 53 3.74 -4.34 0.11
N ILE A 54 3.69 -3.17 0.74
CA ILE A 54 2.45 -2.59 1.26
C ILE A 54 1.42 -2.41 0.13
N ALA A 55 1.83 -1.85 -1.01
CA ALA A 55 0.94 -1.63 -2.15
C ALA A 55 0.35 -2.93 -2.69
N ALA A 56 1.16 -3.99 -2.82
CA ALA A 56 0.71 -5.31 -3.22
C ALA A 56 -0.29 -5.90 -2.21
N MET A 57 0.00 -5.79 -0.92
CA MET A 57 -0.85 -6.33 0.15
C MET A 57 -2.18 -5.58 0.30
N LEU A 58 -2.22 -4.28 0.01
CA LEU A 58 -3.45 -3.47 0.06
C LEU A 58 -4.36 -3.66 -1.16
N THR A 59 -3.77 -3.91 -2.33
CA THR A 59 -4.52 -4.10 -3.58
C THR A 59 -5.03 -5.54 -3.74
N ALA A 60 -4.36 -6.50 -3.11
CA ALA A 60 -4.82 -7.88 -3.04
C ALA A 60 -6.01 -8.05 -2.07
N PRO A 61 -6.79 -9.14 -2.20
CA PRO A 61 -7.77 -9.51 -1.19
C PRO A 61 -7.13 -9.66 0.19
N SER A 62 -7.84 -9.20 1.23
CA SER A 62 -7.35 -9.23 2.61
C SER A 62 -6.85 -10.62 3.01
N CYS A 63 -5.63 -10.66 3.57
CA CYS A 63 -5.03 -11.89 4.09
C CYS A 63 -5.64 -12.33 5.44
N PHE A 64 -6.44 -11.48 6.09
CA PHE A 64 -7.09 -11.79 7.36
C PHE A 64 -8.37 -12.59 7.13
N VAL A 65 -8.19 -13.88 6.81
CA VAL A 65 -9.30 -14.81 6.64
C VAL A 65 -9.66 -15.43 7.99
N THR A 66 -10.86 -15.13 8.48
CA THR A 66 -11.45 -15.83 9.63
C THR A 66 -12.70 -16.56 9.17
N VAL A 67 -12.70 -17.88 9.30
CA VAL A 67 -13.87 -18.74 9.00
C VAL A 67 -14.22 -19.54 10.24
N GLU A 68 -15.47 -19.52 10.64
CA GLU A 68 -15.98 -20.32 11.75
C GLU A 68 -16.00 -21.81 11.37
N PRO A 69 -15.61 -22.74 12.27
CA PRO A 69 -15.29 -22.56 13.70
C PRO A 69 -13.82 -22.23 14.03
N SER A 70 -12.92 -22.11 13.06
CA SER A 70 -11.47 -21.98 13.28
C SER A 70 -10.99 -20.56 13.60
N ARG A 71 -11.90 -19.67 14.02
CA ARG A 71 -11.58 -18.26 14.29
C ARG A 71 -10.49 -18.08 15.34
N GLU A 72 -10.54 -18.82 16.46
CA GLU A 72 -9.54 -18.70 17.53
C GLU A 72 -8.15 -19.14 17.06
N GLU A 73 -8.09 -20.23 16.28
CA GLU A 73 -6.85 -20.73 15.70
C GLU A 73 -6.27 -19.73 14.70
N ALA A 74 -7.09 -19.18 13.79
CA ALA A 74 -6.66 -18.15 12.86
C ALA A 74 -6.06 -16.94 13.61
N VAL A 75 -6.74 -16.43 14.64
CA VAL A 75 -6.25 -15.32 15.46
C VAL A 75 -4.92 -15.65 16.12
N SER A 76 -4.74 -16.86 16.65
CA SER A 76 -3.47 -17.28 17.25
C SER A 76 -2.29 -17.28 16.26
N GLN A 77 -2.55 -17.45 14.97
CA GLN A 77 -1.53 -17.50 13.92
C GLN A 77 -1.10 -16.11 13.43
N TRP A 78 -2.04 -15.17 13.24
CA TRP A 78 -1.71 -13.84 12.73
C TRP A 78 -1.40 -12.82 13.83
N LYS A 79 -1.87 -13.02 15.06
CA LYS A 79 -1.59 -12.11 16.19
C LYS A 79 -0.09 -11.91 16.47
N PRO A 80 0.79 -12.93 16.39
CA PRO A 80 2.23 -12.73 16.52
C PRO A 80 2.87 -11.88 15.42
N LEU A 81 2.20 -11.74 14.26
CA LEU A 81 2.70 -10.97 13.11
C LEU A 81 2.38 -9.48 13.24
N MET A 82 1.51 -9.11 14.18
CA MET A 82 1.14 -7.71 14.42
C MET A 82 2.35 -6.87 14.82
N HIS A 83 2.49 -5.73 14.16
CA HIS A 83 3.52 -4.75 14.45
C HIS A 83 2.96 -3.61 15.32
N ALA A 84 3.71 -3.20 16.34
CA ALA A 84 3.27 -2.17 17.29
C ALA A 84 3.11 -0.78 16.65
N GLU A 85 3.87 -0.50 15.59
CA GLU A 85 3.83 0.79 14.89
C GLU A 85 2.67 0.93 13.90
N GLY A 86 1.94 -0.16 13.61
CA GLY A 86 0.69 -0.08 12.85
C GLY A 86 0.44 -1.21 11.85
N ASP A 87 -0.69 -1.10 11.17
CA ASP A 87 -1.21 -2.15 10.28
C ASP A 87 -0.37 -2.32 9.01
N HIS A 88 0.16 -1.24 8.43
CA HIS A 88 1.02 -1.37 7.25
C HIS A 88 2.32 -2.14 7.54
N MET A 89 2.93 -1.90 8.71
CA MET A 89 4.08 -2.68 9.16
C MET A 89 3.71 -4.14 9.44
N THR A 90 2.48 -4.37 9.92
CA THR A 90 1.93 -5.73 10.06
C THR A 90 1.82 -6.44 8.70
N LEU A 91 1.38 -5.74 7.65
CA LEU A 91 1.31 -6.32 6.29
C LEU A 91 2.70 -6.70 5.76
N ILE A 92 3.73 -5.89 6.02
CA ILE A 92 5.11 -6.23 5.70
C ILE A 92 5.53 -7.50 6.42
N ASN A 93 5.33 -7.58 7.74
CA ASN A 93 5.66 -8.77 8.53
C ASN A 93 4.98 -10.04 8.00
N ILE A 94 3.71 -9.94 7.62
CA ILE A 94 2.95 -11.05 7.04
C ILE A 94 3.60 -11.52 5.73
N TYR A 95 3.91 -10.58 4.83
CA TYR A 95 4.54 -10.91 3.55
C TYR A 95 5.94 -11.50 3.71
N SER A 96 6.79 -10.89 4.55
CA SER A 96 8.13 -11.41 4.84
C SER A 96 8.08 -12.82 5.44
N THR A 97 7.18 -13.05 6.40
CA THR A 97 7.01 -14.39 7.01
C THR A 97 6.52 -15.42 5.98
N TYR A 98 5.69 -15.02 5.02
CA TYR A 98 5.25 -15.90 3.93
C TYR A 98 6.42 -16.30 3.03
N LEU A 99 7.28 -15.35 2.66
CA LEU A 99 8.48 -15.61 1.85
C LEU A 99 9.48 -16.52 2.57
N GLU A 100 9.69 -16.35 3.87
CA GLU A 100 10.61 -17.22 4.65
C GLU A 100 10.14 -18.68 4.74
N ARG A 101 8.83 -18.92 4.62
CA ARG A 101 8.23 -20.25 4.74
C ARG A 101 8.05 -20.96 3.40
N THR A 102 8.33 -20.30 2.28
CA THR A 102 8.19 -20.83 0.91
C THR A 102 9.56 -21.09 0.32
#